data_AF-A0A4Z1DTX3-F1
#
_entry.id   AF-A0A4Z1DTX3-F1
#
_cell.length_a   1.000
_cell.length_b   1.000
_cell.length_c   1.000
_cell.angle_alpha   90.00
_cell.angle_beta   90.00
_cell.angle_gamma   90.00
#
_symmetry.space_group_name_H-M   'P 1'
#
loop_
_entity.id
_entity.type
_entity.pdbx_description
1 polymer ?
#
loop_
_entity_poly.entity_id
_entity_poly.type
_entity_poly.pdbx_seq_one_letter_code
_entity_poly.pdbx_strand_id
1 'polypeptide(L)'
;MSTLLFYFLFPSLFMLHELEEIIWMPSFVKKISLQIPYKQIFTFYTPFAFNAIVMEQLLLLMITLYLSYQFNNYTIYTTIVIAYIYHVFGHLIQTIVIRKYVPGLLTGIFTSLFSLFYLKNNVPINLYWYSFITLILIIVNLVLSFMVLHKKTLKLR
;
A
#
# COMPACT_ATOMS: atom_id res chain seq x y z
N MET A 1 -11.70 16.40 13.90
CA MET A 1 -10.29 16.67 13.55
C MET A 1 -10.23 17.51 12.29
N SER A 2 -9.24 18.40 12.15
CA SER A 2 -8.96 19.08 10.89
C SER A 2 -8.33 18.12 9.87
N THR A 3 -8.44 18.43 8.57
CA THR A 3 -7.78 17.65 7.50
C THR A 3 -6.26 17.56 7.69
N LEU A 4 -5.65 18.62 8.22
CA LEU A 4 -4.23 18.64 8.57
C LEU A 4 -3.87 17.57 9.59
N LEU A 5 -4.63 17.47 10.69
CA LEU A 5 -4.41 16.45 11.72
C LEU A 5 -4.60 15.04 11.15
N PHE A 6 -5.56 14.88 10.23
CA PHE A 6 -5.74 13.62 9.51
C PHE A 6 -4.50 13.27 8.67
N TYR A 7 -3.90 14.22 7.95
CA TYR A 7 -2.68 13.94 7.17
C TYR A 7 -1.50 13.50 8.04
N PHE A 8 -1.35 14.05 9.25
CA PHE A 8 -0.34 13.56 10.19
C PHE A 8 -0.67 12.19 10.80
N LEU A 9 -1.96 11.86 10.92
CA LEU A 9 -2.41 10.56 11.40
C LEU A 9 -2.29 9.47 10.32
N PHE A 10 -2.44 9.82 9.05
CA PHE A 10 -2.50 8.87 7.94
C PHE A 10 -1.32 7.89 7.85
N PRO A 11 -0.04 8.27 8.07
CA PRO A 11 1.06 7.31 8.10
C PRO A 11 0.89 6.20 9.14
N SER A 12 0.26 6.50 10.29
CA SER A 12 -0.05 5.48 11.29
C SER A 12 -1.16 4.53 10.83
N LEU A 13 -2.16 5.03 10.11
CA LEU A 13 -3.22 4.22 9.51
C LEU A 13 -2.67 3.31 8.42
N PHE A 14 -1.78 3.84 7.58
CA PHE A 14 -1.04 3.06 6.60
C PHE A 14 -0.25 1.93 7.28
N MET A 15 0.51 2.23 8.34
CA MET A 15 1.24 1.19 9.06
C MET A 15 0.36 0.17 9.76
N LEU A 16 -0.82 0.54 10.27
CA LEU A 16 -1.77 -0.43 10.83
C LEU A 16 -2.21 -1.46 9.78
N HIS A 17 -2.42 -1.01 8.54
CA HIS A 17 -2.70 -1.87 7.41
C HIS A 17 -1.52 -2.78 7.06
N GLU A 18 -0.33 -2.21 6.92
CA GLU A 18 0.87 -2.96 6.58
C GLU A 18 1.26 -3.97 7.67
N LEU A 19 1.03 -3.66 8.95
CA LEU A 19 1.27 -4.60 10.06
C LEU A 19 0.42 -5.87 9.92
N GLU A 20 -0.83 -5.73 9.46
CA GLU A 20 -1.68 -6.87 9.18
C GLU A 20 -1.07 -7.77 8.11
N GLU A 21 -0.55 -7.16 7.04
CA GLU A 21 0.16 -7.87 5.98
C GLU A 21 1.46 -8.51 6.49
N ILE A 22 2.30 -7.79 7.24
CA ILE A 22 3.57 -8.30 7.77
C ILE A 22 3.33 -9.57 8.61
N ILE A 23 2.29 -9.59 9.44
CA ILE A 23 2.00 -10.71 10.34
C ILE A 23 1.45 -11.92 9.57
N TRP A 24 0.50 -11.71 8.64
CA TRP A 24 -0.25 -12.82 8.03
C TRP A 24 0.18 -13.19 6.62
N MET A 25 0.83 -12.31 5.86
CA MET A 25 1.29 -12.56 4.48
C MET A 25 2.20 -13.78 4.35
N PRO A 26 3.18 -14.05 5.23
CA PRO A 26 4.03 -15.24 5.10
C PRO A 26 3.21 -16.55 5.15
N SER A 27 2.22 -16.60 6.04
CA SER A 27 1.35 -17.76 6.21
C SER A 27 0.38 -17.93 5.03
N PHE A 28 -0.12 -16.82 4.50
CA PHE A 28 -1.01 -16.77 3.35
C PHE A 28 -0.32 -17.25 2.08
N VAL A 29 0.87 -16.70 1.78
CA VAL A 29 1.70 -17.09 0.63
C VAL A 29 2.04 -18.58 0.68
N LYS A 30 2.41 -19.12 1.86
CA LYS A 30 2.70 -20.55 2.03
C LYS A 30 1.47 -21.43 1.73
N LYS A 31 0.28 -21.02 2.16
CA LYS A 31 -0.96 -21.78 1.90
C LYS A 31 -1.38 -21.73 0.42
N ILE A 32 -1.21 -20.60 -0.24
CA ILE A 32 -1.63 -20.40 -1.63
C ILE A 32 -0.66 -20.99 -2.64
N SER A 33 0.66 -20.87 -2.40
CA SER A 33 1.68 -21.45 -3.29
C SER A 33 1.57 -22.98 -3.43
N LEU A 34 0.92 -23.66 -2.47
CA LEU A 34 0.63 -25.09 -2.54
C LEU A 34 -0.61 -25.41 -3.41
N GLN A 35 -1.49 -24.45 -3.64
CA GLN A 35 -2.78 -24.64 -4.31
C GLN A 35 -2.82 -24.09 -5.74
N ILE A 36 -2.00 -23.10 -6.06
CA ILE A 36 -1.99 -22.45 -7.38
C ILE A 36 -0.79 -22.95 -8.20
N PRO A 37 -0.98 -23.36 -9.48
CA PRO A 37 0.09 -23.88 -10.33
C PRO A 37 1.18 -22.83 -10.67
N TYR A 38 0.84 -21.53 -10.65
CA TYR A 38 1.75 -20.43 -10.94
C TYR A 38 2.64 -20.04 -9.75
N LYS A 39 3.54 -20.95 -9.36
CA LYS A 39 4.48 -20.76 -8.22
C LYS A 39 5.52 -19.66 -8.43
N GLN A 40 5.79 -19.27 -9.68
CA GLN A 40 6.86 -18.33 -10.05
C GLN A 40 6.65 -16.89 -9.53
N ILE A 41 5.42 -16.46 -9.28
CA ILE A 41 5.18 -15.11 -8.72
C ILE A 41 5.60 -15.09 -7.23
N PHE A 42 5.39 -16.19 -6.52
CA PHE A 42 5.74 -16.32 -5.11
C PHE A 42 7.25 -16.47 -4.86
N THR A 43 8.07 -16.73 -5.88
CA THR A 43 9.54 -16.82 -5.70
C THR A 43 10.20 -15.46 -5.48
N PHE A 44 9.53 -14.37 -5.86
CA PHE A 44 9.99 -13.00 -5.58
C PHE A 44 9.70 -12.58 -4.13
N TYR A 45 8.76 -13.25 -3.47
CA TYR A 45 8.38 -12.93 -2.11
C TYR A 45 9.38 -13.51 -1.10
N THR A 46 9.92 -12.64 -0.25
CA THR A 46 10.54 -13.03 1.01
C THR A 46 10.05 -12.06 2.09
N PRO A 47 9.87 -12.48 3.36
CA PRO A 47 9.47 -11.57 4.44
C PRO A 47 10.42 -10.38 4.57
N PHE A 48 11.72 -10.58 4.34
CA PHE A 48 12.71 -9.51 4.32
C PHE A 48 12.45 -8.50 3.19
N ALA A 49 12.25 -8.97 1.95
CA ALA A 49 12.00 -8.07 0.83
C ALA A 49 10.68 -7.30 1.02
N PHE A 50 9.64 -7.97 1.52
CA PHE A 50 8.37 -7.34 1.83
C PHE A 50 8.55 -6.22 2.89
N ASN A 51 9.17 -6.52 4.03
CA ASN A 51 9.38 -5.52 5.08
C ASN A 51 10.24 -4.34 4.61
N ALA A 52 11.25 -4.58 3.77
CA ALA A 52 12.08 -3.53 3.19
C ALA A 52 11.27 -2.59 2.27
N ILE A 53 10.34 -3.16 1.50
CA ILE A 53 9.44 -2.40 0.62
C ILE A 53 8.43 -1.59 1.42
N VAL A 54 7.84 -2.16 2.48
CA VAL A 54 6.96 -1.43 3.41
C VAL A 54 7.70 -0.21 4.00
N MET A 55 8.96 -0.40 4.40
CA MET A 55 9.80 0.69 4.90
C MET A 55 10.05 1.77 3.81
N GLU A 56 10.34 1.37 2.57
CA GLU A 56 10.50 2.29 1.44
C GLU A 56 9.23 3.14 1.22
N GLN A 57 8.06 2.51 1.18
CA GLN A 57 6.78 3.20 1.00
C GLN A 57 6.46 4.14 2.16
N LEU A 58 6.72 3.72 3.40
CA LEU A 58 6.55 4.58 4.57
C LEU A 58 7.47 5.82 4.48
N LEU A 59 8.73 5.65 4.10
CA LEU A 59 9.66 6.77 3.93
C LEU A 59 9.19 7.74 2.83
N LEU A 60 8.75 7.23 1.69
CA LEU A 60 8.18 8.06 0.62
C LEU A 60 6.92 8.81 1.09
N LEU A 61 6.05 8.15 1.85
CA LEU A 61 4.87 8.77 2.44
C LEU A 61 5.25 9.89 3.43
N MET A 62 6.26 9.70 4.27
CA MET A 62 6.73 10.71 5.21
C MET A 62 7.41 11.89 4.52
N ILE A 63 8.22 11.64 3.48
CA ILE A 63 8.87 12.70 2.69
C ILE A 63 7.81 13.55 1.98
N THR A 64 6.82 12.91 1.35
CA THR A 64 5.75 13.64 0.65
C THR A 64 4.88 14.43 1.63
N LEU A 65 4.61 13.90 2.83
CA LEU A 65 3.94 14.65 3.90
C LEU A 65 4.75 15.88 4.32
N TYR A 66 6.05 15.71 4.57
CA TYR A 66 6.95 16.80 4.96
C TYR A 66 7.00 17.91 3.90
N LEU A 67 7.18 17.55 2.63
CA LEU A 67 7.19 18.51 1.53
C LEU A 67 5.82 19.21 1.39
N SER A 68 4.72 18.47 1.52
CA SER A 68 3.38 19.05 1.46
C SER A 68 3.14 20.06 2.57
N TYR A 69 3.65 19.78 3.78
CA TYR A 69 3.61 20.71 4.91
C TYR A 69 4.46 21.95 4.65
N GLN A 70 5.70 21.79 4.18
CA GLN A 70 6.61 22.91 3.94
C GLN A 70 6.09 23.88 2.87
N PHE A 71 5.46 23.36 1.81
CA PHE A 71 4.92 24.17 0.71
C PHE A 71 3.43 24.51 0.87
N ASN A 72 2.80 24.13 1.99
CA ASN A 72 1.35 24.27 2.23
C ASN A 72 0.46 23.72 1.07
N ASN A 73 0.94 22.71 0.35
CA ASN A 73 0.23 22.12 -0.77
C ASN A 73 0.13 20.60 -0.60
N TYR A 74 -1.08 20.12 -0.28
CA TYR A 74 -1.35 18.71 -0.01
C TYR A 74 -1.92 17.95 -1.21
N THR A 75 -1.95 18.54 -2.41
CA THR A 75 -2.54 17.90 -3.60
C THR A 75 -1.90 16.54 -3.90
N ILE A 76 -0.58 16.45 -3.94
CA ILE A 76 0.15 15.18 -4.16
C ILE A 76 -0.10 14.21 -3.00
N TYR A 77 -0.14 14.71 -1.77
CA TYR A 77 -0.41 13.85 -0.62
C TYR A 77 -1.83 13.25 -0.67
N THR A 78 -2.82 14.05 -1.05
CA THR A 78 -4.20 13.58 -1.22
C THR A 78 -4.33 12.53 -2.30
N THR A 79 -3.60 12.64 -3.42
CA THR A 79 -3.63 11.60 -4.46
C THR A 79 -3.02 10.30 -3.98
N ILE A 80 -1.98 10.35 -3.13
CA ILE A 80 -1.41 9.16 -2.46
C ILE A 80 -2.45 8.51 -1.53
N VAL A 81 -3.16 9.29 -0.71
CA VAL A 81 -4.22 8.75 0.17
C VAL A 81 -5.35 8.10 -0.63
N ILE A 82 -5.75 8.69 -1.77
CA ILE A 82 -6.77 8.10 -2.64
C ILE A 82 -6.23 6.83 -3.33
N ALA A 83 -4.97 6.84 -3.77
CA ALA A 83 -4.33 5.66 -4.34
C ALA A 83 -4.27 4.50 -3.33
N TYR A 84 -4.02 4.80 -2.06
CA TYR A 84 -4.10 3.82 -0.97
C TYR A 84 -5.51 3.20 -0.85
N ILE A 85 -6.57 4.01 -0.95
CA ILE A 85 -7.94 3.49 -0.95
C ILE A 85 -8.16 2.52 -2.12
N TYR A 86 -7.67 2.87 -3.32
CA TYR A 86 -7.73 1.97 -4.48
C TYR A 86 -6.93 0.67 -4.29
N HIS A 87 -5.78 0.73 -3.63
CA HIS A 87 -5.00 -0.46 -3.26
C HIS A 87 -5.82 -1.42 -2.37
N VAL A 88 -6.52 -0.88 -1.37
CA VAL A 88 -7.42 -1.69 -0.52
C VAL A 88 -8.57 -2.31 -1.33
N PHE A 89 -9.12 -1.59 -2.32
CA PHE A 89 -10.07 -2.19 -3.26
C PHE A 89 -9.46 -3.36 -4.05
N GLY A 90 -8.16 -3.31 -4.35
CA GLY A 90 -7.42 -4.45 -4.90
C GLY A 90 -7.50 -5.69 -4.00
N HIS A 91 -7.30 -5.54 -2.69
CA HIS A 91 -7.45 -6.65 -1.74
C HIS A 91 -8.88 -7.22 -1.69
N LEU A 92 -9.90 -6.36 -1.80
CA LEU A 92 -11.30 -6.80 -1.91
C LEU A 92 -11.51 -7.70 -3.13
N ILE A 93 -11.02 -7.27 -4.30
CA ILE A 93 -11.11 -8.05 -5.54
C ILE A 93 -10.34 -9.37 -5.40
N GLN A 94 -9.11 -9.33 -4.85
CA GLN A 94 -8.30 -10.53 -4.62
C GLN A 94 -9.01 -11.52 -3.68
N THR A 95 -9.66 -11.02 -2.62
CA THR A 95 -10.41 -11.86 -1.67
C THR A 95 -11.56 -12.58 -2.35
N ILE A 96 -12.30 -11.88 -3.23
CA ILE A 96 -13.41 -12.47 -3.99
C ILE A 96 -12.90 -13.52 -4.98
N VAL A 97 -11.81 -13.23 -5.70
CA VAL A 97 -11.24 -14.14 -6.71
C VAL A 97 -10.61 -15.38 -6.10
N ILE A 98 -9.83 -15.21 -5.02
CA ILE A 98 -9.16 -16.32 -4.31
C ILE A 98 -10.16 -17.08 -3.41
N ARG A 99 -11.31 -16.48 -3.10
CA ARG A 99 -12.34 -16.97 -2.15
C ARG A 99 -11.77 -17.24 -0.76
N LYS A 100 -10.75 -16.47 -0.38
CA LYS A 100 -10.06 -16.56 0.92
C LYS A 100 -9.72 -15.17 1.40
N TYR A 101 -9.65 -15.04 2.72
CA TYR A 101 -9.16 -13.83 3.36
C TYR A 101 -7.75 -13.48 2.91
N VAL A 102 -7.57 -12.27 2.38
CA VAL A 102 -6.27 -11.70 2.02
C VAL A 102 -5.79 -10.82 3.18
N PRO A 103 -4.55 -10.99 3.67
CA PRO A 103 -3.95 -10.10 4.65
C PRO A 103 -4.00 -8.63 4.19
N GLY A 104 -4.29 -7.72 5.11
CA GLY A 104 -4.48 -6.29 4.85
C GLY A 104 -5.93 -5.90 4.58
N LEU A 105 -6.85 -6.86 4.39
CA LEU A 105 -8.22 -6.53 4.03
C LEU A 105 -9.00 -5.85 5.17
N LEU A 106 -8.97 -6.42 6.38
CA LEU A 106 -9.79 -5.93 7.49
C LEU A 106 -9.32 -4.55 7.92
N THR A 107 -8.05 -4.41 8.26
CA THR A 107 -7.46 -3.11 8.63
C THR A 107 -7.58 -2.12 7.49
N GLY A 108 -7.37 -2.55 6.24
CA GLY A 108 -7.48 -1.71 5.05
C GLY A 108 -8.88 -1.13 4.85
N ILE A 109 -9.94 -1.92 5.08
CA ILE A 109 -11.33 -1.42 5.00
C ILE A 109 -11.54 -0.34 6.07
N PHE A 110 -11.12 -0.58 7.31
CA PHE A 110 -11.28 0.40 8.40
C PHE A 110 -10.53 1.71 8.10
N THR A 111 -9.25 1.62 7.72
CA THR A 111 -8.40 2.79 7.43
C THR A 111 -8.89 3.54 6.18
N SER A 112 -9.40 2.83 5.16
CA SER A 112 -9.95 3.44 3.94
C SER A 112 -11.27 4.17 4.19
N LEU A 113 -12.19 3.55 4.93
CA LEU A 113 -13.45 4.21 5.32
C LEU A 113 -13.18 5.45 6.17
N PHE A 114 -12.24 5.34 7.12
CA PHE A 114 -11.80 6.48 7.91
C PHE A 114 -11.20 7.58 7.03
N SER A 115 -10.33 7.23 6.07
CA SER A 115 -9.73 8.19 5.14
C SER A 115 -10.78 8.89 4.25
N LEU A 116 -11.74 8.13 3.72
CA LEU A 116 -12.84 8.69 2.92
C LEU A 116 -13.68 9.68 3.72
N PHE A 117 -13.96 9.40 5.00
CA PHE A 117 -14.72 10.30 5.86
C PHE A 117 -14.05 11.68 5.99
N TYR A 118 -12.73 11.73 6.13
CA TYR A 118 -11.99 13.00 6.23
C TYR A 118 -11.76 13.71 4.90
N LEU A 119 -11.76 12.98 3.77
CA LEU A 119 -11.57 13.55 2.43
C LEU A 119 -12.88 14.07 1.79
N LYS A 120 -14.05 13.52 2.16
CA LYS A 120 -15.34 13.66 1.45
C LYS A 120 -15.74 15.07 1.02
N ASN A 121 -15.42 16.10 1.78
CA ASN A 121 -15.91 17.46 1.54
C ASN A 121 -14.86 18.41 0.90
N ASN A 122 -13.60 17.99 0.78
CA ASN A 122 -12.49 18.91 0.49
C ASN A 122 -11.69 18.55 -0.77
N VAL A 123 -12.04 17.48 -1.48
CA VAL A 123 -11.24 16.96 -2.60
C VAL A 123 -11.92 17.25 -3.94
N PRO A 124 -11.31 18.03 -4.85
CA PRO A 124 -11.82 18.19 -6.21
C PRO A 124 -11.79 16.89 -7.01
N ILE A 125 -12.79 16.69 -7.87
CA ILE A 125 -12.99 15.46 -8.64
C ILE A 125 -11.77 15.06 -9.48
N ASN A 126 -11.01 16.03 -9.99
CA ASN A 126 -9.82 15.80 -10.83
C ASN A 126 -8.72 15.02 -10.09
N LEU A 127 -8.62 15.14 -8.76
CA LEU A 127 -7.61 14.42 -7.98
C LEU A 127 -7.86 12.91 -7.96
N TYR A 128 -9.10 12.45 -8.13
CA TYR A 128 -9.40 11.03 -8.28
C TYR A 128 -8.86 10.44 -9.59
N TRP A 129 -8.64 11.27 -10.61
CA TRP A 129 -8.02 10.87 -11.87
C TRP A 129 -6.51 10.88 -11.76
N TYR A 130 -5.95 11.93 -11.15
CA TYR A 130 -4.51 11.98 -10.87
C TYR A 130 -4.07 10.87 -9.90
N SER A 131 -4.94 10.41 -9.01
CA SER A 131 -4.62 9.31 -8.10
C SER A 131 -4.45 7.95 -8.81
N PHE A 132 -5.07 7.75 -9.98
CA PHE A 132 -4.76 6.58 -10.81
C PHE A 132 -3.32 6.60 -11.33
N ILE A 133 -2.84 7.78 -11.74
CA ILE A 133 -1.44 7.94 -12.18
C ILE A 133 -0.49 7.67 -11.02
N THR A 134 -0.78 8.20 -9.82
CA THR A 134 0.04 7.91 -8.64
C THR A 134 0.00 6.45 -8.23
N LEU A 135 -1.16 5.78 -8.34
CA LEU A 135 -1.28 4.35 -8.09
C LEU A 135 -0.38 3.54 -9.04
N ILE A 136 -0.40 3.85 -10.34
CA ILE A 136 0.46 3.20 -11.33
C ILE A 136 1.95 3.41 -10.97
N LEU A 137 2.34 4.64 -10.61
CA LEU A 137 3.71 4.93 -10.20
C LEU A 137 4.13 4.11 -8.97
N ILE A 138 3.26 3.99 -7.96
CA ILE A 138 3.52 3.17 -6.76
C ILE A 138 3.65 1.69 -7.14
N ILE A 139 2.79 1.17 -8.01
CA ILE A 139 2.87 -0.23 -8.48
C ILE A 139 4.17 -0.48 -9.25
N VAL A 140 4.58 0.45 -10.12
CA VAL A 140 5.85 0.34 -10.85
C VAL A 140 7.03 0.34 -9.88
N ASN A 141 7.04 1.25 -8.90
CA ASN A 141 8.07 1.26 -7.85
C ASN A 141 8.12 -0.07 -7.08
N LEU A 142 6.96 -0.59 -6.65
CA LEU A 142 6.84 -1.89 -5.98
C LEU A 142 7.47 -3.03 -6.80
N VAL A 143 7.10 -3.15 -8.08
CA VAL A 143 7.62 -4.21 -8.96
C VAL A 143 9.13 -4.09 -9.12
N LEU A 144 9.64 -2.87 -9.33
CA LEU A 144 11.08 -2.63 -9.44
C LEU A 144 11.82 -2.99 -8.14
N SER A 145 11.29 -2.62 -6.98
CA SER A 145 11.91 -2.94 -5.68
C SER A 145 11.97 -4.45 -5.44
N PHE A 146 10.90 -5.20 -5.76
CA PHE A 146 10.93 -6.67 -5.72
C PHE A 146 11.98 -7.27 -6.66
N MET A 147 12.09 -6.77 -7.90
CA MET A 147 13.08 -7.24 -8.86
C MET A 147 14.52 -6.99 -8.39
N VAL A 148 14.80 -5.81 -7.84
CA VAL A 148 16.13 -5.43 -7.34
C VAL A 148 16.51 -6.28 -6.12
N LEU A 149 15.60 -6.43 -5.16
CA LEU A 149 15.85 -7.20 -3.95
C LEU A 149 16.05 -8.69 -4.27
N HIS A 150 15.24 -9.26 -5.15
CA HIS A 150 15.39 -10.66 -5.59
C HIS A 150 16.74 -10.91 -6.27
N LYS A 151 17.19 -10.02 -7.17
CA LYS A 151 18.53 -10.11 -7.80
C LYS A 151 19.66 -10.08 -6.78
N LYS A 152 19.55 -9.25 -5.72
CA LYS A 152 20.55 -9.21 -4.64
C LYS A 152 20.56 -10.50 -3.82
N THR A 153 19.39 -11.09 -3.55
CA THR A 153 19.32 -12.35 -2.79
C THR A 153 19.95 -13.52 -3.54
N LEU A 154 19.82 -13.55 -4.87
CA LEU A 154 20.46 -14.55 -5.72
C LEU A 154 21.99 -14.43 -5.79
N LYS A 155 22.54 -13.21 -5.64
CA LYS A 155 24.00 -12.99 -5.64
C LYS A 155 24.69 -13.32 -4.32
N LEU A 156 23.93 -13.44 -3.23
CA LEU A 156 24.44 -13.70 -1.88
C LEU A 156 24.31 -15.18 -1.46
N ARG A 157 23.73 -16.03 -2.33
CA ARG A 157 23.72 -17.49 -2.21
C ARG A 157 24.76 -18.09 -3.15
#